data_AF-C0BD98-F1
#
_entry.id   AF-C0BD98-F1
#
_cell.length_a   1.000
_cell.length_b   1.000
_cell.length_c   1.000
_cell.angle_alpha   90.00
_cell.angle_beta   90.00
_cell.angle_gamma   90.00
#
_symmetry.space_group_name_H-M   'P 1'
#
loop_
_entity.id
_entity.type
_entity.pdbx_description
1 polymer ?
#
loop_
_entity_poly.entity_id
_entity_poly.type
_entity_poly.pdbx_seq_one_letter_code
_entity_poly.pdbx_strand_id
1 'polypeptide(L)'
;MKKALFIYNPNAGKGLLKPKLSDIIDIIVKAGYEVVVYPTQKYKDAYYKVKTFTEEYDRVICSGGDGTLDEVVTGMMKREKKIPVGYIPTGTTNDFASSLHIPKNLLQAASTAAGGEEFPCDIGRFNGDVFVYIAAFGLFTDVSYETKQEMKNVLGHLAYVLEGATRIF
;
A
#
# COMPACT_ATOMS: atom_id res chain seq x y z
N MET A 1 -16.77 5.20 -20.14
CA MET A 1 -16.69 4.43 -18.89
C MET A 1 -15.45 4.91 -18.16
N LYS A 2 -15.47 5.03 -16.82
CA LYS A 2 -14.26 5.45 -16.08
C LYS A 2 -13.20 4.35 -16.16
N LYS A 3 -11.91 4.66 -16.04
CA LYS A 3 -10.81 3.69 -16.09
C LYS A 3 -10.01 3.66 -14.79
N ALA A 4 -9.80 2.47 -14.24
CA ALA A 4 -9.00 2.26 -13.04
C ALA A 4 -7.73 1.46 -13.36
N LEU A 5 -6.60 1.91 -12.83
CA LEU A 5 -5.37 1.14 -12.78
C LEU A 5 -5.29 0.41 -11.44
N PHE A 6 -5.44 -0.90 -11.44
CA PHE A 6 -5.35 -1.74 -10.25
C PHE A 6 -3.95 -2.37 -10.13
N ILE A 7 -3.12 -1.81 -9.26
CA ILE A 7 -1.76 -2.29 -8.95
C ILE A 7 -1.83 -3.20 -7.73
N TYR A 8 -1.19 -4.37 -7.75
CA TYR A 8 -1.10 -5.20 -6.55
C TYR A 8 0.25 -5.88 -6.38
N ASN A 9 0.67 -6.04 -5.13
CA ASN A 9 1.82 -6.84 -4.76
C ASN A 9 1.42 -8.31 -4.57
N PRO A 10 1.82 -9.24 -5.45
CA PRO A 10 1.43 -10.64 -5.36
C PRO A 10 1.99 -11.37 -4.13
N ASN A 11 2.98 -10.78 -3.46
CA ASN A 11 3.66 -11.38 -2.30
C ASN A 11 3.20 -10.77 -0.96
N ALA A 12 2.36 -9.73 -0.98
CA ALA A 12 1.87 -9.10 0.25
C ALA A 12 0.98 -10.07 1.05
N GLY A 13 1.15 -10.05 2.38
CA GLY A 13 0.31 -10.80 3.32
C GLY A 13 0.24 -12.29 3.06
N LYS A 14 1.33 -12.93 2.62
CA LYS A 14 1.33 -14.35 2.22
C LYS A 14 0.40 -14.66 1.02
N GLY A 15 0.16 -13.68 0.16
CA GLY A 15 -0.63 -13.86 -1.06
C GLY A 15 -2.14 -13.87 -0.83
N LEU A 16 -2.64 -13.27 0.25
CA LEU A 16 -4.07 -13.18 0.62
C LEU A 16 -4.97 -12.72 -0.53
N LEU A 17 -4.44 -11.88 -1.42
CA LEU A 17 -5.19 -11.34 -2.54
C LEU A 17 -5.43 -12.35 -3.67
N LYS A 18 -4.49 -13.27 -3.93
CA LYS A 18 -4.52 -14.14 -5.12
C LYS A 18 -5.83 -14.92 -5.26
N PRO A 19 -6.36 -15.58 -4.21
CA PRO A 19 -7.63 -16.32 -4.32
C PRO A 19 -8.86 -15.43 -4.51
N LYS A 20 -8.72 -14.12 -4.27
CA LYS A 20 -9.81 -13.11 -4.30
C LYS A 20 -9.67 -12.11 -5.45
N LEU A 21 -8.70 -12.30 -6.33
CA LEU A 21 -8.40 -11.36 -7.40
C LEU A 21 -9.62 -11.14 -8.31
N SER A 22 -10.32 -12.21 -8.71
CA SER A 22 -11.52 -12.09 -9.54
C SER A 22 -12.66 -11.36 -8.82
N ASP A 23 -12.87 -11.64 -7.53
CA ASP A 23 -13.90 -10.98 -6.72
C ASP A 23 -13.61 -9.47 -6.60
N ILE A 24 -12.35 -9.10 -6.41
CA ILE A 24 -11.92 -7.70 -6.30
C ILE A 24 -12.10 -6.98 -7.64
N ILE A 25 -11.71 -7.59 -8.75
CA ILE A 25 -11.90 -7.01 -10.09
C ILE A 25 -13.39 -6.80 -10.36
N ASP A 26 -14.24 -7.78 -10.05
CA ASP A 26 -15.70 -7.66 -10.19
C ASP A 26 -16.26 -6.49 -9.38
N ILE A 27 -15.80 -6.29 -8.14
CA ILE A 27 -16.18 -5.13 -7.32
C ILE A 27 -15.78 -3.81 -7.99
N ILE A 28 -14.56 -3.71 -8.51
CA ILE A 28 -14.08 -2.49 -9.18
C ILE A 28 -14.89 -2.23 -10.46
N VAL A 29 -15.22 -3.28 -11.23
CA VAL A 29 -16.06 -3.17 -12.43
C VAL A 29 -17.48 -2.73 -12.09
N LYS A 30 -18.09 -3.31 -11.05
CA LYS A 30 -19.42 -2.92 -10.54
C LYS A 30 -19.46 -1.48 -10.03
N ALA A 31 -18.32 -0.94 -9.59
CA ALA A 31 -18.17 0.48 -9.26
C ALA A 31 -18.07 1.40 -10.51
N GLY A 32 -18.15 0.84 -11.72
CA GLY A 32 -18.24 1.59 -12.98
C GLY A 32 -16.91 1.80 -13.71
N TYR A 33 -15.87 1.03 -13.37
CA TYR A 33 -14.54 1.16 -13.97
C TYR A 33 -14.20 0.04 -14.97
N GLU A 34 -13.57 0.42 -16.07
CA GLU A 34 -12.72 -0.48 -16.86
C GLU A 34 -11.40 -0.69 -16.10
N VAL A 35 -10.99 -1.94 -15.87
CA VAL A 35 -9.87 -2.24 -14.97
C VAL A 35 -8.65 -2.71 -15.75
N VAL A 36 -7.53 -2.00 -15.59
CA VAL A 36 -6.20 -2.47 -16.00
C VAL A 36 -5.50 -3.03 -14.77
N VAL A 37 -5.20 -4.33 -14.80
CA VAL A 37 -4.56 -5.03 -13.68
C VAL A 37 -3.04 -5.07 -13.87
N TYR A 38 -2.29 -4.69 -12.83
CA TYR A 38 -0.83 -4.62 -12.85
C TYR A 38 -0.22 -5.31 -11.61
N PRO A 39 0.19 -6.58 -11.71
CA PRO A 39 0.97 -7.24 -10.67
C PRO A 39 2.39 -6.67 -10.64
N THR A 40 2.83 -6.14 -9.49
CA THR A 40 4.22 -5.67 -9.34
C THR A 40 5.21 -6.82 -9.42
N GLN A 41 6.33 -6.62 -10.10
CA GLN A 41 7.36 -7.63 -10.33
C GLN A 41 8.59 -7.47 -9.41
N LYS A 42 8.82 -6.27 -8.89
CA LYS A 42 10.01 -5.95 -8.08
C LYS A 42 9.78 -4.73 -7.19
N TYR A 43 10.76 -4.47 -6.33
CA TYR A 43 10.81 -3.23 -5.54
C TYR A 43 10.76 -1.98 -6.45
N LYS A 44 9.99 -0.96 -6.04
CA LYS A 44 9.72 0.29 -6.78
C LYS A 44 8.89 0.15 -8.06
N ASP A 45 8.36 -1.02 -8.37
CA ASP A 45 7.61 -1.23 -9.61
C ASP A 45 6.27 -0.44 -9.62
N ALA A 46 5.59 -0.37 -8.48
CA ALA A 46 4.37 0.43 -8.37
C ALA A 46 4.66 1.94 -8.51
N TYR A 47 5.77 2.40 -7.92
CA TYR A 47 6.25 3.77 -8.08
C TYR A 47 6.50 4.12 -9.54
N TYR A 48 7.25 3.28 -10.26
CA TYR A 48 7.55 3.53 -11.67
C TYR A 48 6.28 3.47 -12.52
N LYS A 49 5.42 2.45 -12.33
CA LYS A 49 4.17 2.34 -13.10
C LYS A 49 3.29 3.58 -12.92
N VAL A 50 3.11 4.08 -11.69
CA VAL A 50 2.33 5.30 -11.42
C VAL A 50 3.00 6.52 -12.00
N LYS A 51 4.32 6.68 -11.81
CA LYS A 51 5.07 7.82 -12.32
C LYS A 51 5.03 7.92 -13.84
N THR A 52 5.05 6.81 -14.56
CA THR A 52 5.30 6.80 -16.02
C THR A 52 4.11 6.45 -16.88
N PHE A 53 2.95 6.04 -16.32
CA PHE A 53 1.79 5.77 -17.17
C PHE A 53 1.39 7.04 -17.94
N THR A 54 1.05 6.87 -19.21
CA THR A 54 0.59 7.94 -20.10
C THR A 54 -0.90 7.83 -20.40
N GLU A 55 -1.48 6.67 -20.13
CA GLU A 55 -2.89 6.40 -20.26
C GLU A 55 -3.71 7.24 -19.28
N GLU A 56 -4.92 7.62 -19.70
CA GLU A 56 -5.85 8.33 -18.82
C GLU A 56 -6.55 7.33 -17.89
N TYR A 57 -6.28 7.49 -16.59
CA TYR A 57 -6.98 6.79 -15.53
C TYR A 57 -7.73 7.82 -14.67
N ASP A 58 -8.91 7.42 -14.20
CA ASP A 58 -9.72 8.19 -13.26
C ASP A 58 -9.37 7.83 -11.81
N ARG A 59 -8.78 6.65 -11.58
CA ARG A 59 -8.39 6.16 -10.25
C ARG A 59 -7.22 5.19 -10.33
N VAL A 60 -6.31 5.28 -9.36
CA VAL A 60 -5.33 4.22 -9.08
C VAL A 60 -5.81 3.46 -7.85
N ILE A 61 -5.91 2.14 -7.94
CA ILE A 61 -6.21 1.29 -6.79
C ILE A 61 -4.97 0.46 -6.52
N CYS A 62 -4.48 0.45 -5.29
CA CYS A 62 -3.33 -0.36 -4.91
C CYS A 62 -3.68 -1.39 -3.84
N SER A 63 -3.11 -2.59 -3.96
CA SER A 63 -3.14 -3.58 -2.89
C SER A 63 -1.75 -4.06 -2.50
N GLY A 64 -1.48 -4.01 -1.20
CA GLY A 64 -0.23 -4.43 -0.60
C GLY A 64 -0.16 -4.00 0.86
N GLY A 65 1.05 -3.98 1.41
CA GLY A 65 1.30 -3.32 2.69
C GLY A 65 1.54 -1.81 2.54
N ASP A 66 1.91 -1.16 3.63
CA ASP A 66 2.19 0.29 3.66
C ASP A 66 3.28 0.69 2.65
N GLY A 67 4.29 -0.15 2.40
CA GLY A 67 5.31 0.12 1.38
C GLY A 67 4.77 0.14 -0.06
N THR A 68 3.75 -0.66 -0.39
CA THR A 68 3.12 -0.61 -1.73
C THR A 68 2.28 0.66 -1.89
N LEU A 69 1.58 1.08 -0.83
CA LEU A 69 0.87 2.35 -0.80
C LEU A 69 1.86 3.52 -0.95
N ASP A 70 2.97 3.50 -0.22
CA ASP A 70 4.02 4.52 -0.26
C ASP A 70 4.62 4.65 -1.66
N GLU A 71 4.93 3.54 -2.34
CA GLU A 71 5.40 3.56 -3.73
C GLU A 71 4.38 4.24 -4.66
N VAL A 72 3.09 3.90 -4.54
CA VAL A 72 2.02 4.45 -5.39
C VAL A 72 1.86 5.95 -5.14
N VAL A 73 1.79 6.38 -3.88
CA VAL A 73 1.64 7.79 -3.52
C VAL A 73 2.88 8.59 -3.95
N THR A 74 4.07 8.08 -3.69
CA THR A 74 5.33 8.70 -4.12
C THR A 74 5.38 8.86 -5.64
N GLY A 75 4.89 7.87 -6.39
CA GLY A 75 4.74 7.95 -7.85
C GLY A 75 3.75 9.02 -8.27
N MET A 76 2.59 9.09 -7.61
CA MET A 76 1.54 10.08 -7.86
C MET A 76 2.04 11.51 -7.59
N MET A 77 2.89 11.70 -6.57
CA MET A 77 3.49 12.99 -6.25
C MET A 77 4.50 13.48 -7.30
N LYS A 78 4.98 12.61 -8.20
CA LYS A 78 5.79 13.02 -9.37
C LYS A 78 4.94 13.43 -10.58
N ARG A 79 3.62 13.25 -10.53
CA ARG A 79 2.71 13.62 -11.62
C ARG A 79 2.17 15.04 -11.45
N GLU A 80 1.98 15.71 -12.59
CA GLU A 80 1.28 17.00 -12.65
C GLU A 80 -0.20 16.82 -12.28
N LYS A 81 -0.90 15.95 -13.02
CA LYS A 81 -2.28 15.54 -12.72
C LYS A 81 -2.28 14.42 -11.68
N LYS A 82 -2.78 14.74 -10.49
CA LYS A 82 -3.03 13.77 -9.42
C LYS A 82 -4.46 13.26 -9.53
N ILE A 83 -4.63 11.96 -9.35
CA ILE A 83 -5.93 11.30 -9.36
C ILE A 83 -6.12 10.52 -8.05
N PRO A 84 -7.36 10.25 -7.63
CA PRO A 84 -7.65 9.52 -6.40
C PRO A 84 -6.92 8.17 -6.32
N VAL A 85 -6.47 7.83 -5.11
CA VAL A 85 -5.83 6.56 -4.80
C VAL A 85 -6.73 5.77 -3.84
N GLY A 86 -7.13 4.57 -4.25
CA GLY A 86 -7.82 3.60 -3.40
C GLY A 86 -6.82 2.59 -2.81
N TYR A 87 -6.97 2.23 -1.54
CA TYR A 87 -6.07 1.30 -0.86
C TYR A 87 -6.79 0.04 -0.35
N ILE A 88 -6.28 -1.13 -0.75
CA ILE A 88 -6.72 -2.45 -0.28
C ILE A 88 -5.59 -3.06 0.57
N PRO A 89 -5.64 -2.94 1.91
CA PRO A 89 -4.56 -3.37 2.79
C PRO A 89 -4.44 -4.89 2.84
N THR A 90 -3.32 -5.40 2.35
CA THR A 90 -2.96 -6.83 2.37
C THR A 90 -1.60 -7.08 2.99
N GLY A 91 -0.95 -6.08 3.59
CA GLY A 91 0.27 -6.26 4.38
C GLY A 91 -0.03 -6.84 5.77
N THR A 92 1.02 -6.99 6.57
CA THR A 92 0.91 -7.52 7.94
C THR A 92 0.43 -6.47 8.94
N THR A 93 0.93 -5.24 8.84
CA THR A 93 0.66 -4.16 9.81
C THR A 93 -0.45 -3.24 9.31
N ASN A 94 -0.27 -2.60 8.14
CA ASN A 94 -1.25 -1.70 7.52
C ASN A 94 -1.67 -0.55 8.47
N ASP A 95 -0.69 0.14 9.05
CA ASP A 95 -0.92 1.20 10.04
C ASP A 95 -1.74 2.35 9.46
N PHE A 96 -1.48 2.68 8.19
CA PHE A 96 -2.21 3.74 7.49
C PHE A 96 -3.69 3.39 7.33
N ALA A 97 -3.98 2.16 6.91
CA ALA A 97 -5.36 1.67 6.79
C ALA A 97 -6.09 1.69 8.13
N SER A 98 -5.41 1.31 9.21
CA SER A 98 -5.98 1.30 10.56
C SER A 98 -6.33 2.71 11.02
N SER A 99 -5.47 3.69 10.74
CA SER A 99 -5.68 5.11 11.08
C SER A 99 -6.87 5.72 10.32
N LEU A 100 -7.11 5.28 9.09
CA LEU A 100 -8.24 5.70 8.26
C LEU A 100 -9.51 4.86 8.43
N HIS A 101 -9.51 3.91 9.37
CA HIS A 101 -10.63 2.98 9.58
C HIS A 101 -11.04 2.21 8.31
N ILE A 102 -10.08 1.94 7.41
CA ILE A 102 -10.34 1.11 6.22
C ILE A 102 -10.72 -0.30 6.70
N PRO A 103 -11.79 -0.92 6.15
CA PRO A 103 -12.23 -2.24 6.57
C PRO A 103 -11.11 -3.28 6.49
N LYS A 104 -11.01 -4.14 7.52
CA LYS A 104 -10.07 -5.28 7.51
C LYS A 104 -10.49 -6.40 6.56
N ASN A 105 -11.79 -6.49 6.26
CA ASN A 105 -12.30 -7.45 5.28
C ASN A 105 -11.88 -7.02 3.87
N LEU A 106 -11.21 -7.93 3.16
CA LEU A 106 -10.61 -7.64 1.85
C LEU A 106 -11.61 -7.13 0.81
N LEU A 107 -12.80 -7.71 0.74
CA LEU A 107 -13.81 -7.32 -0.26
C LEU A 107 -14.49 -6.01 0.11
N GLN A 108 -14.69 -5.74 1.40
CA GLN A 108 -15.17 -4.44 1.87
C GLN A 108 -14.13 -3.33 1.63
N ALA A 109 -12.84 -3.63 1.84
CA ALA A 109 -11.76 -2.72 1.49
C ALA A 109 -11.71 -2.45 -0.02
N ALA A 110 -11.90 -3.47 -0.86
CA ALA A 110 -12.01 -3.29 -2.31
C ALA A 110 -13.18 -2.38 -2.70
N SER A 111 -14.35 -2.57 -2.07
CA SER A 111 -15.52 -1.71 -2.28
C SER A 111 -15.22 -0.25 -1.90
N THR A 112 -14.58 -0.05 -0.75
CA THR A 112 -14.16 1.28 -0.27
C THR A 112 -13.13 1.91 -1.22
N ALA A 113 -12.13 1.14 -1.67
CA ALA A 113 -11.09 1.61 -2.56
C ALA A 113 -11.64 1.98 -3.95
N ALA A 114 -12.69 1.32 -4.42
CA ALA A 114 -13.29 1.58 -5.73
C ALA A 114 -14.35 2.70 -5.71
N GLY A 115 -15.20 2.74 -4.67
CA GLY A 115 -16.39 3.60 -4.65
C GLY A 115 -16.66 4.32 -3.33
N GLY A 116 -15.75 4.25 -2.36
CA GLY A 116 -15.85 5.03 -1.12
C GLY A 116 -15.66 6.54 -1.34
N GLU A 117 -15.97 7.32 -0.31
CA GLU A 117 -15.82 8.77 -0.32
C GLU A 117 -14.35 9.19 -0.44
N GLU A 118 -14.08 10.10 -1.37
CA GLU A 118 -12.76 10.69 -1.55
C GLU A 118 -12.54 11.78 -0.50
N PHE A 119 -11.34 11.83 0.05
CA PHE A 119 -10.93 12.88 0.97
C PHE A 119 -9.51 13.35 0.64
N PRO A 120 -9.18 14.63 0.85
CA PRO A 120 -7.82 15.12 0.72
C PRO A 120 -6.95 14.52 1.85
N CYS A 121 -5.77 14.03 1.50
CA CYS A 121 -4.82 13.46 2.44
C CYS A 121 -3.47 14.17 2.31
N ASP A 122 -2.98 14.72 3.42
CA ASP A 122 -1.68 15.37 3.48
C ASP A 122 -0.56 14.34 3.39
N ILE A 123 0.48 14.67 2.63
CA ILE A 123 1.64 13.80 2.42
C ILE A 123 2.90 14.50 2.92
N GLY A 124 3.70 13.77 3.69
CA GLY A 124 4.97 14.24 4.22
C GLY A 124 6.04 14.36 3.13
N ARG A 125 6.89 15.39 3.25
CA ARG A 125 8.06 15.57 2.39
C ARG A 125 9.27 15.94 3.23
N PHE A 126 10.37 15.23 3.02
CA PHE A 126 11.63 15.50 3.72
C PHE A 126 12.81 15.22 2.78
N ASN A 127 13.75 16.16 2.67
CA ASN A 127 14.95 16.05 1.80
C ASN A 127 14.69 15.62 0.34
N GLY A 128 13.50 15.93 -0.21
CA GLY A 128 13.14 15.57 -1.58
C GLY A 128 12.42 14.22 -1.71
N ASP A 129 12.41 13.42 -0.64
CA ASP A 129 11.62 12.20 -0.52
C ASP A 129 10.23 12.48 0.05
N VAL A 130 9.33 11.54 -0.21
CA VAL A 130 7.92 11.59 0.13
C VAL A 130 7.63 10.43 1.07
N PHE A 131 6.77 10.65 2.08
CA PHE A 131 6.31 9.59 2.98
C PHE A 131 4.82 9.76 3.30
N VAL A 132 4.11 8.65 3.40
CA VAL A 132 2.65 8.65 3.58
C VAL A 132 2.22 8.75 5.04
N TYR A 133 2.94 8.11 5.97
CA TYR A 133 2.50 8.00 7.37
C TYR A 133 3.55 8.47 8.37
N ILE A 134 4.76 7.94 8.33
CA ILE A 134 5.79 8.23 9.33
C ILE A 134 7.17 8.40 8.71
N ALA A 135 7.92 9.40 9.21
CA ALA A 135 9.35 9.52 9.01
C ALA A 135 10.02 9.41 10.38
N ALA A 136 10.90 8.42 10.55
CA ALA A 136 11.59 8.16 11.80
C ALA A 136 13.11 8.24 11.58
N PHE A 137 13.83 8.83 12.54
CA PHE A 137 15.29 9.04 12.51
C PHE A 137 15.89 8.74 13.88
N GLY A 138 17.11 8.21 13.93
CA GLY A 138 17.88 7.97 15.17
C GLY A 138 18.05 6.50 15.54
N LEU A 139 18.45 6.21 16.79
CA LEU A 139 18.52 4.83 17.30
C LEU A 139 17.12 4.18 17.22
N PHE A 140 17.08 2.88 16.90
CA PHE A 140 15.89 2.02 16.82
C PHE A 140 15.02 2.11 15.55
N THR A 141 15.36 2.93 14.55
CA THR A 141 14.63 2.94 13.26
C THR A 141 14.78 1.65 12.46
N ASP A 142 15.87 0.93 12.69
CA ASP A 142 16.21 -0.29 11.95
C ASP A 142 15.57 -1.54 12.56
N VAL A 143 14.99 -1.46 13.77
CA VAL A 143 14.35 -2.61 14.44
C VAL A 143 13.13 -3.10 13.66
N SER A 144 12.47 -2.23 12.89
CA SER A 144 11.37 -2.66 12.01
C SER A 144 11.85 -3.36 10.72
N TYR A 145 13.09 -3.11 10.30
CA TYR A 145 13.65 -3.53 9.00
C TYR A 145 14.70 -4.66 9.08
N GLU A 146 15.47 -4.76 10.18
CA GLU A 146 16.54 -5.74 10.35
C GLU A 146 16.09 -7.07 10.95
N THR A 147 14.89 -7.15 11.53
CA THR A 147 14.36 -8.44 11.99
C THR A 147 14.07 -9.30 10.76
N LYS A 148 14.97 -10.26 10.48
CA LYS A 148 14.84 -11.26 9.41
C LYS A 148 13.40 -11.81 9.37
N GLN A 149 12.84 -12.00 8.17
CA GLN A 149 11.48 -12.52 7.97
C GLN A 149 11.23 -13.83 8.76
N GLU A 150 12.28 -14.63 8.96
CA GLU A 150 12.27 -15.85 9.78
C GLU A 150 12.07 -15.57 11.28
N MET A 151 12.72 -14.54 11.85
CA MET A 151 12.55 -14.11 13.24
C MET A 151 11.16 -13.51 13.50
N LYS A 152 10.60 -12.76 12.52
CA LYS A 152 9.22 -12.25 12.58
C LYS A 152 8.17 -13.37 12.66
N ASN A 153 8.45 -14.54 12.08
CA ASN A 153 7.55 -15.69 12.09
C ASN A 153 7.67 -16.56 13.35
N VAL A 154 8.81 -16.55 14.05
CA VAL A 154 9.06 -17.41 15.22
C VAL A 154 8.75 -16.71 16.56
N LEU A 155 9.01 -15.41 16.69
CA LEU A 155 8.96 -14.70 17.98
C LEU A 155 7.86 -13.64 18.11
N GLY A 156 7.13 -13.33 17.04
CA GLY A 156 6.02 -12.37 17.07
C GLY A 156 6.39 -11.01 17.69
N HIS A 157 5.48 -10.42 18.48
CA HIS A 157 5.67 -9.10 19.12
C HIS A 157 6.86 -9.04 20.11
N LEU A 158 7.29 -10.18 20.67
CA LEU A 158 8.42 -10.25 21.61
C LEU A 158 9.77 -9.98 20.95
N ALA A 159 9.90 -10.22 19.64
CA ALA A 159 11.12 -9.92 18.90
C ALA A 159 11.45 -8.42 18.95
N TYR A 160 10.45 -7.55 18.73
CA TYR A 160 10.62 -6.10 18.76
C TYR A 160 11.03 -5.60 20.15
N VAL A 161 10.50 -6.21 21.21
CA VAL A 161 10.81 -5.83 22.61
C VAL A 161 12.23 -6.29 23.01
N LEU A 162 12.61 -7.53 22.68
CA LEU A 162 13.95 -8.04 22.98
C LEU A 162 15.04 -7.29 22.20
N GLU A 163 14.83 -7.04 20.92
CA GLU A 163 15.78 -6.35 20.05
C GLU A 163 15.93 -4.88 20.44
N GLY A 164 14.86 -4.24 20.91
CA GLY A 164 14.91 -2.93 21.56
C GLY A 164 15.69 -2.93 22.87
N ALA A 165 15.52 -3.95 23.72
CA ALA A 165 16.20 -4.05 25.01
C ALA A 165 17.71 -4.33 24.87
N THR A 166 18.13 -5.17 23.92
CA THR A 166 19.56 -5.50 23.66
C THR A 166 20.38 -4.36 23.08
N ARG A 167 19.75 -3.24 22.71
CA ARG A 167 20.43 -2.03 22.20
C ARG A 167 20.52 -0.91 23.23
N ILE A 168 19.87 -1.07 24.38
CA ILE A 168 19.94 -0.15 25.53
C ILE A 168 21.08 -0.56 26.49
N PHE A 169 21.58 -1.79 26.38
CA PHE A 169 22.68 -2.37 27.15
C PHE A 169 23.76 -2.91 26.22
#